data_AF-A0A401M9X1-F1
#
_entry.id   AF-A0A401M9X1-F1
#
_cell.length_a   1.000
_cell.length_b   1.000
_cell.length_c   1.000
_cell.angle_alpha   90.00
_cell.angle_beta   90.00
_cell.angle_gamma   90.00
#
_symmetry.space_group_name_H-M   'P 1'
#
loop_
_entity.id
_entity.type
_entity.pdbx_description
1 polymer ?
#
loop_
_entity_poly.entity_id
_entity_poly.type
_entity_poly.pdbx_seq_one_letter_code
_entity_poly.pdbx_strand_id
1 'polypeptide(L)'
;MVDEAFDAARIAALQSALRYVDPALGAPEDIAKADAQCVDLRRNVADPDQVAAQRFSTANHRVTKADGKRINTILSNTYCRQGGS
;
A
#
# COMPACT_ATOMS: atom_id res chain seq x y z
N MET A 1 8.63 1.93 -23.22
CA MET A 1 9.92 1.31 -22.86
C MET A 1 10.51 1.83 -21.54
N VAL A 2 10.88 3.11 -21.38
CA VAL A 2 11.47 3.59 -20.10
C VAL A 2 10.42 3.63 -18.97
N ASP A 3 9.21 4.08 -19.29
CA ASP A 3 8.11 4.19 -18.32
C ASP A 3 7.62 2.84 -17.80
N GLU A 4 7.54 1.82 -18.68
CA GLU A 4 7.10 0.47 -18.32
C GLU A 4 8.09 -0.22 -17.37
N ALA A 5 9.39 -0.07 -17.62
CA ALA A 5 10.43 -0.62 -16.74
C ALA A 5 10.42 0.05 -15.37
N PHE A 6 10.16 1.37 -15.33
CA PHE A 6 10.03 2.12 -14.09
C PHE A 6 8.78 1.71 -13.29
N ASP A 7 7.64 1.54 -13.96
CA ASP A 7 6.41 1.08 -13.31
C ASP A 7 6.56 -0.36 -12.77
N ALA A 8 7.20 -1.26 -13.52
CA ALA A 8 7.51 -2.61 -13.05
C ALA A 8 8.42 -2.61 -11.82
N ALA A 9 9.46 -1.76 -11.82
CA ALA A 9 10.36 -1.62 -10.67
C ALA A 9 9.64 -1.05 -9.43
N ARG A 10 8.75 -0.07 -9.63
CA ARG A 10 7.91 0.50 -8.56
C ARG A 10 6.97 -0.54 -7.97
N ILE A 11 6.32 -1.36 -8.79
CA ILE A 11 5.45 -2.45 -8.33
C ILE A 11 6.25 -3.49 -7.54
N ALA A 12 7.42 -3.92 -8.04
CA ALA A 12 8.27 -4.87 -7.35
C ALA A 12 8.74 -4.35 -5.98
N ALA A 13 9.11 -3.06 -5.91
CA ALA A 13 9.49 -2.39 -4.67
C ALA A 13 8.32 -2.35 -3.67
N LEU A 14 7.10 -2.00 -4.13
CA LEU A 14 5.90 -2.03 -3.29
C LEU A 14 5.65 -3.42 -2.72
N GLN A 15 5.65 -4.45 -3.57
CA GLN A 15 5.39 -5.83 -3.15
C GLN A 15 6.43 -6.29 -2.12
N SER A 16 7.70 -5.93 -2.30
CA SER A 16 8.75 -6.25 -1.34
C SER A 16 8.57 -5.52 -0.02
N ALA A 17 8.18 -4.24 -0.05
CA ALA A 17 7.98 -3.44 1.16
C ALA A 17 6.76 -3.92 1.96
N LEU A 18 5.68 -4.33 1.30
CA LEU A 18 4.52 -4.93 1.94
C LEU A 18 4.88 -6.26 2.64
N ARG A 19 5.65 -7.13 1.96
CA ARG A 19 6.17 -8.38 2.54
C ARG A 19 7.04 -8.17 3.78
N TYR A 20 7.72 -7.04 3.88
CA TYR A 20 8.50 -6.68 5.06
C TYR A 20 7.61 -6.28 6.25
N VAL A 21 6.46 -5.66 6.01
CA VAL A 21 5.48 -5.38 7.07
C VAL A 21 4.84 -6.67 7.56
N ASP A 22 4.35 -7.48 6.61
CA ASP A 22 3.76 -8.77 6.90
C ASP A 22 4.03 -9.75 5.73
N PRO A 23 4.59 -10.94 6.00
CA PRO A 23 4.90 -11.93 4.96
C PRO A 23 3.72 -12.38 4.10
N ALA A 24 2.48 -12.22 4.58
CA ALA A 24 1.26 -12.58 3.84
C ALA A 24 0.84 -11.54 2.79
N LEU A 25 1.51 -10.38 2.74
CA LEU A 25 1.22 -9.29 1.81
C LEU A 25 2.15 -9.30 0.58
N GLY A 26 1.97 -8.32 -0.29
CA GLY A 26 2.78 -8.11 -1.49
C GLY A 26 2.36 -8.99 -2.66
N ALA A 27 1.16 -9.56 -2.61
CA ALA A 27 0.56 -10.26 -3.72
C ALA A 27 0.08 -9.27 -4.80
N PRO A 28 -0.15 -9.69 -6.05
CA PRO A 28 -0.62 -8.79 -7.11
C PRO A 28 -1.91 -8.02 -6.76
N GLU A 29 -2.83 -8.63 -6.02
CA GLU A 29 -4.07 -7.99 -5.55
C GLU A 29 -3.83 -6.83 -4.58
N ASP A 30 -2.69 -6.80 -3.89
CA ASP A 30 -2.35 -5.76 -2.93
C ASP A 30 -1.99 -4.44 -3.61
N ILE A 31 -1.69 -4.46 -4.92
CA ILE A 31 -1.42 -3.26 -5.72
C ILE A 31 -2.70 -2.43 -5.83
N ALA A 32 -3.83 -3.06 -6.18
CA ALA A 32 -5.12 -2.38 -6.27
C ALA A 32 -5.58 -1.83 -4.90
N LYS A 33 -5.27 -2.56 -3.82
CA LYS A 33 -5.50 -2.09 -2.44
C LYS A 33 -4.64 -0.87 -2.11
N ALA A 34 -3.36 -0.89 -2.50
CA ALA A 34 -2.44 0.23 -2.31
C ALA A 34 -2.90 1.48 -3.06
N ASP A 35 -3.37 1.34 -4.32
CA ASP A 35 -3.90 2.46 -5.10
C ASP A 35 -5.13 3.10 -4.42
N ALA A 36 -6.07 2.27 -3.96
CA ALA A 36 -7.24 2.74 -3.23
C ALA A 36 -6.86 3.39 -1.89
N GLN A 37 -5.88 2.84 -1.19
CA GLN A 37 -5.36 3.44 0.04
C GLN A 37 -4.69 4.80 -0.21
N CYS A 38 -3.97 4.96 -1.33
CA CYS A 38 -3.42 6.26 -1.73
C CYS A 38 -4.52 7.30 -2.03
N VAL A 39 -5.70 6.89 -2.49
CA VAL A 39 -6.85 7.80 -2.64
C VAL A 39 -7.35 8.23 -1.26
N ASP A 40 -7.51 7.30 -0.33
CA ASP A 40 -7.99 7.58 1.02
C ASP A 40 -7.02 8.49 1.81
N LEU A 41 -5.71 8.26 1.68
CA LEU A 41 -4.67 9.11 2.25
C LEU A 41 -4.74 10.53 1.70
N ARG A 42 -4.94 10.70 0.39
CA ARG A 42 -5.11 12.03 -0.22
C ARG A 42 -6.39 12.74 0.20
N ARG A 43 -7.44 11.98 0.50
CA ARG A 43 -8.73 12.50 0.98
C ARG A 43 -8.75 12.79 2.49
N ASN A 44 -7.67 12.48 3.21
CA ASN A 44 -7.58 12.62 4.67
C ASN A 44 -8.77 11.96 5.39
N VAL A 45 -9.08 10.71 5.03
CA VAL A 45 -10.16 9.96 5.70
C VAL A 45 -9.88 9.80 7.20
N ALA A 46 -10.92 9.68 8.01
CA ALA A 46 -10.78 9.37 9.43
C ALA A 46 -10.16 7.98 9.63
N ASP A 47 -9.23 7.86 10.58
CA ASP A 47 -8.52 6.61 10.94
C ASP A 47 -7.89 5.84 9.74
N PRO A 48 -6.99 6.47 8.95
CA PRO A 48 -6.43 5.85 7.75
C PRO A 48 -5.63 4.57 8.07
N ASP A 49 -5.07 4.45 9.27
CA ASP A 49 -4.34 3.26 9.73
C ASP A 49 -5.27 2.06 9.93
N GLN A 50 -6.48 2.30 10.44
CA GLN A 50 -7.49 1.25 10.61
C GLN A 50 -8.06 0.84 9.25
N VAL A 51 -8.27 1.81 8.35
CA VAL A 51 -8.68 1.54 6.97
C VAL A 51 -7.65 0.67 6.25
N ALA A 52 -6.36 0.99 6.36
CA ALA A 52 -5.29 0.16 5.81
C ALA A 52 -5.32 -1.26 6.40
N ALA A 53 -5.40 -1.39 7.73
CA ALA A 53 -5.44 -2.69 8.39
C ALA A 53 -6.60 -3.56 7.89
N GLN A 54 -7.81 -2.99 7.75
CA GLN A 54 -8.97 -3.71 7.23
C GLN A 54 -8.80 -4.08 5.76
N ARG A 55 -8.30 -3.15 4.95
CA ARG A 55 -8.16 -3.32 3.50
C ARG A 55 -7.16 -4.42 3.14
N PHE A 56 -6.05 -4.49 3.85
CA PHE A 56 -5.00 -5.48 3.61
C PHE A 56 -5.20 -6.80 4.37
N SER A 57 -6.18 -6.87 5.28
CA SER A 57 -6.60 -8.14 5.88
C SER A 57 -7.36 -9.01 4.86
N THR A 58 -7.29 -10.32 5.05
CA THR A 58 -8.09 -11.33 4.34
C THR A 58 -8.85 -12.19 5.36
N ALA A 59 -9.69 -13.12 4.88
CA ALA A 59 -10.37 -14.07 5.76
C ALA A 59 -9.42 -14.94 6.58
N ASN A 60 -8.20 -15.20 6.06
CA ASN A 60 -7.22 -16.11 6.67
C ASN A 60 -6.03 -15.37 7.31
N HIS A 61 -5.96 -14.05 7.18
CA HIS A 61 -4.84 -13.26 7.66
C HIS A 61 -5.29 -11.87 8.11
N ARG A 62 -4.91 -11.46 9.32
CA ARG A 62 -5.31 -10.19 9.90
C ARG A 62 -4.11 -9.26 10.06
N VAL A 63 -4.18 -8.12 9.37
CA VAL A 63 -3.25 -7.00 9.53
C VAL A 63 -3.70 -6.15 10.72
N THR A 64 -2.77 -5.76 11.59
CA THR A 64 -3.08 -4.94 12.76
C THR A 64 -3.13 -3.45 12.41
N LYS A 65 -3.71 -2.60 13.29
CA LYS A 65 -3.66 -1.13 13.09
C LYS A 65 -2.21 -0.61 13.06
N ALA A 66 -1.30 -1.22 13.82
CA ALA A 66 0.11 -0.85 13.79
C ALA A 66 0.76 -1.17 12.44
N ASP A 67 0.41 -2.29 11.84
CA ASP A 67 0.86 -2.65 10.48
C ASP A 67 0.20 -1.76 9.43
N GLY A 68 -1.08 -1.42 9.59
CA GLY A 68 -1.76 -0.42 8.78
C GLY A 68 -1.04 0.93 8.76
N LYS A 69 -0.54 1.40 9.91
CA LYS A 69 0.31 2.60 10.00
C LYS A 69 1.63 2.45 9.23
N ARG A 70 2.29 1.30 9.32
CA ARG A 70 3.53 1.01 8.58
C ARG A 70 3.26 1.00 7.07
N ILE A 71 2.17 0.37 6.63
CA ILE A 71 1.71 0.37 5.24
C ILE A 71 1.49 1.81 4.77
N ASN A 72 0.72 2.62 5.50
CA ASN A 72 0.48 4.03 5.15
C ASN A 72 1.78 4.85 5.03
N THR A 73 2.76 4.58 5.89
CA THR A 73 4.07 5.23 5.85
C THR A 73 4.83 4.85 4.57
N ILE A 74 4.89 3.56 4.24
CA ILE A 74 5.53 3.06 3.01
C ILE A 74 4.84 3.66 1.78
N LEU A 75 3.51 3.59 1.74
CA LEU A 75 2.72 4.08 0.62
C LEU A 75 2.95 5.58 0.40
N SER A 76 2.83 6.40 1.43
CA SER A 76 3.03 7.85 1.34
C SER A 76 4.44 8.23 0.88
N ASN A 77 5.46 7.48 1.32
CA ASN A 77 6.85 7.83 1.04
C ASN A 77 7.33 7.34 -0.34
N THR A 78 6.81 6.22 -0.83
CA THR A 78 7.47 5.48 -1.93
C THR A 78 6.54 5.07 -3.06
N TYR A 79 5.22 5.04 -2.84
CA TYR A 79 4.29 4.49 -3.82
C TYR A 79 3.24 5.48 -4.29
N CYS A 80 2.53 6.17 -3.38
CA CYS A 80 1.53 7.15 -3.76
C CYS A 80 2.21 8.25 -4.56
N ARG A 81 1.77 8.48 -5.80
CA ARG A 81 2.20 9.69 -6.53
C ARG A 81 1.74 10.90 -5.71
N GLN A 82 2.70 11.68 -5.23
CA GLN A 82 2.43 13.06 -4.80
C GLN A 82 1.76 13.75 -6.00
N GLY A 83 0.58 14.32 -5.78
CA GLY A 83 -0.30 14.77 -6.86
C GLY A 83 0.46 15.56 -7.93
N GLY A 84 0.40 15.08 -9.17
CA GLY A 84 0.62 15.96 -10.32
C GLY A 84 -0.57 16.90 -10.40
N SER A 85 -0.26 18.20 -10.50
CA SER A 85 -1.20 19.30 -10.75
C SER A 85 -2.11 19.04 -11.95
#